data_AF-D3YTM0-F1
#
_entry.id   AF-D3YTM0-F1
#
_cell.length_a   1.000
_cell.length_b   1.000
_cell.length_c   1.000
_cell.angle_alpha   90.00
_cell.angle_beta   90.00
_cell.angle_gamma   90.00
#
_symmetry.space_group_name_H-M   'P 1'
#
loop_
_entity.id
_entity.type
_entity.pdbx_description
1 polymer ?
#
loop_
_entity_poly.entity_id
_entity_poly.type
_entity_poly.pdbx_seq_one_letter_code
_entity_poly.pdbx_strand_id
1 'polypeptide(L)'
;MLQTLYDYFWWERLWLPVNLTWADLEDKDGRVYAKASDLYITLPLALLFLVIRYFFELYVATPLAALLNVKEKTRLRAPPNATLEHFYQTSGKQPKQVEVDLLSRQSGLSGRQVERWFRRRRNQDRPSLLKKFREASWRFTYYLIAFVAGMAVTVDKPWFYDLRKVWEGYPIQSIIPSQYWYYMIELSFYWSLLFSIASDVKRKDFKEQIIHHVATIILL
;
A
#
# COMPACT_ATOMS: atom_id res chain seq x y z
N MET A 1 -14.98 -24.83 -17.39
CA MET A 1 -14.54 -24.52 -16.00
C MET A 1 -14.41 -23.01 -15.78
N LEU A 2 -13.56 -22.28 -16.52
CA LEU A 2 -13.44 -20.82 -16.38
C LEU A 2 -14.74 -20.06 -16.70
N GLN A 3 -15.43 -20.42 -17.79
CA GLN A 3 -16.73 -19.80 -18.13
C GLN A 3 -17.78 -20.06 -17.04
N THR A 4 -17.87 -21.29 -16.54
CA THR A 4 -18.81 -21.64 -15.47
C THR A 4 -18.53 -20.85 -14.18
N LEU A 5 -17.27 -20.62 -13.84
CA LEU A 5 -16.89 -19.78 -12.71
C LEU A 5 -17.22 -18.30 -12.96
N TYR A 6 -17.01 -17.82 -14.18
CA TYR A 6 -17.38 -16.47 -14.60
C TYR A 6 -18.89 -16.25 -14.50
N ASP A 7 -19.70 -17.17 -15.03
CA ASP A 7 -21.17 -17.10 -15.01
C ASP A 7 -21.70 -17.17 -13.57
N TYR A 8 -21.09 -18.01 -12.72
CA TYR A 8 -21.45 -18.08 -11.30
C TYR A 8 -21.04 -16.82 -10.53
N PHE A 9 -19.86 -16.27 -10.83
CA PHE A 9 -19.41 -15.03 -10.23
C PHE A 9 -20.31 -13.86 -10.63
N TRP A 10 -20.66 -13.71 -11.91
CA TRP A 10 -21.57 -12.67 -12.40
C TRP A 10 -23.05 -13.03 -12.29
N TRP A 11 -23.41 -13.97 -11.42
CA TRP A 11 -24.80 -14.33 -11.21
C TRP A 11 -25.57 -13.16 -10.58
N GLU A 12 -26.64 -12.71 -11.25
CA GLU A 12 -27.40 -11.50 -10.88
C GLU A 12 -27.86 -11.49 -9.41
N ARG A 13 -28.30 -12.64 -8.89
CA ARG A 13 -28.79 -12.76 -7.50
C ARG A 13 -27.72 -12.53 -6.43
N LEU A 14 -26.44 -12.60 -6.79
CA LEU A 14 -25.32 -12.35 -5.88
C LEU A 14 -25.07 -10.84 -5.70
N TRP A 15 -25.22 -10.07 -6.77
CA TRP A 15 -24.81 -8.65 -6.82
C TRP A 15 -25.97 -7.67 -6.84
N LEU A 16 -27.11 -8.05 -7.42
CA LEU A 16 -28.21 -7.14 -7.72
C LEU A 16 -29.43 -7.39 -6.80
N PRO A 17 -30.21 -6.35 -6.49
CA PRO A 17 -31.48 -6.49 -5.78
C PRO A 17 -32.50 -7.34 -6.56
N VAL A 18 -33.53 -7.82 -5.84
CA VAL A 18 -34.63 -8.58 -6.44
C VAL A 18 -35.31 -7.72 -7.52
N ASN A 19 -35.47 -8.27 -8.74
CA ASN A 19 -36.04 -7.63 -9.93
C ASN A 19 -35.10 -6.70 -10.73
N LEU A 20 -33.78 -6.85 -10.61
CA LEU A 20 -32.82 -6.13 -11.45
C LEU A 20 -31.89 -7.12 -12.17
N THR A 21 -31.59 -6.84 -13.43
CA THR A 21 -30.67 -7.61 -14.29
C THR A 21 -29.48 -6.76 -14.70
N TRP A 22 -28.41 -7.39 -15.20
CA TRP A 22 -27.26 -6.62 -15.73
C TRP A 22 -27.67 -5.75 -16.94
N ALA A 23 -28.66 -6.18 -17.73
CA ALA A 23 -29.20 -5.42 -18.87
C ALA A 23 -29.90 -4.11 -18.44
N ASP A 24 -30.36 -4.02 -17.19
CA ASP A 24 -30.95 -2.79 -16.66
C ASP A 24 -29.90 -1.70 -16.37
N LEU A 25 -28.64 -2.11 -16.21
CA LEU A 25 -27.46 -1.29 -15.91
C LEU A 25 -26.55 -1.09 -17.14
N GLU A 26 -27.10 -1.23 -18.35
CA GLU A 26 -26.41 -0.85 -19.57
C GLU A 26 -26.67 0.62 -19.91
N ASP A 27 -25.67 1.28 -20.51
CA ASP A 27 -25.77 2.69 -20.90
C ASP A 27 -26.94 2.89 -21.88
N LYS A 28 -27.94 3.67 -21.45
CA LYS A 28 -29.14 3.97 -22.23
C LYS A 28 -29.71 5.32 -21.80
N ASP A 29 -30.46 5.95 -22.69
CA ASP A 29 -31.16 7.22 -22.42
C ASP A 29 -30.25 8.35 -21.88
N GLY A 30 -28.99 8.37 -22.32
CA GLY A 30 -27.98 9.34 -21.88
C GLY A 30 -27.43 9.09 -20.46
N ARG A 31 -27.78 7.97 -19.82
CA ARG A 31 -27.20 7.51 -18.55
C ARG A 31 -26.01 6.59 -18.79
N VAL A 32 -25.01 6.72 -17.93
CA VAL A 32 -23.80 5.89 -17.95
C VAL A 32 -23.72 5.10 -16.64
N TYR A 33 -23.45 3.80 -16.71
CA TYR A 33 -23.41 2.92 -15.55
C TYR A 33 -22.02 2.31 -15.32
N ALA A 34 -21.79 1.82 -14.10
CA ALA A 34 -20.54 1.20 -13.72
C ALA A 34 -20.36 -0.15 -14.42
N LYS A 35 -19.19 -0.36 -15.03
CA LYS A 35 -18.87 -1.63 -15.68
C LYS A 35 -17.65 -2.25 -15.03
N ALA A 36 -17.65 -3.58 -14.92
CA ALA A 36 -16.50 -4.33 -14.42
C ALA A 36 -15.22 -4.04 -15.23
N SER A 37 -15.37 -3.76 -16.53
CA SER A 37 -14.28 -3.38 -17.43
C SER A 37 -13.58 -2.08 -17.02
N ASP A 38 -14.27 -1.18 -16.31
CA ASP A 38 -13.69 0.09 -15.88
C ASP A 38 -12.52 -0.14 -14.92
N LEU A 39 -12.56 -1.22 -14.15
CA LEU A 39 -11.48 -1.58 -13.22
C LEU A 39 -10.15 -1.84 -13.93
N TYR A 40 -10.15 -2.20 -15.22
CA TYR A 40 -8.91 -2.43 -15.97
C TYR A 40 -8.06 -1.17 -16.12
N ILE A 41 -8.66 0.02 -16.11
CA ILE A 41 -7.90 1.28 -16.19
C ILE A 41 -7.07 1.54 -14.92
N THR A 42 -7.47 0.93 -13.80
CA THR A 42 -6.83 1.20 -12.51
C THR A 42 -5.42 0.60 -12.43
N LEU A 43 -5.17 -0.50 -13.14
CA LEU A 43 -3.88 -1.18 -13.18
C LEU A 43 -2.78 -0.35 -13.89
N PRO A 44 -2.96 0.16 -15.13
CA PRO A 44 -1.96 1.03 -15.75
C PRO A 44 -1.79 2.34 -14.99
N LEU A 45 -2.86 2.90 -14.40
CA LEU A 45 -2.77 4.08 -13.53
C LEU A 45 -1.97 3.78 -12.24
N ALA A 46 -2.10 2.59 -11.66
CA ALA A 46 -1.29 2.17 -10.52
C ALA A 46 0.20 2.10 -10.87
N LEU A 47 0.54 1.61 -12.06
CA LEU A 47 1.93 1.63 -12.55
C LEU A 47 2.42 3.06 -12.77
N LEU A 48 1.58 3.94 -13.32
CA LEU A 48 1.88 5.37 -13.44
C LEU A 48 2.16 6.00 -12.06
N PHE A 49 1.37 5.66 -11.05
CA PHE A 49 1.62 6.12 -9.67
C PHE A 49 2.98 5.67 -9.13
N LEU A 50 3.46 4.47 -9.47
CA LEU A 50 4.81 4.04 -9.09
C LEU A 50 5.90 4.89 -9.75
N VAL A 51 5.71 5.26 -11.02
CA VAL A 51 6.61 6.16 -11.75
C VAL A 51 6.60 7.56 -11.14
N ILE A 52 5.41 8.11 -10.87
CA ILE A 52 5.25 9.41 -10.20
C ILE A 52 5.91 9.39 -8.82
N ARG A 53 5.67 8.33 -8.04
CA ARG A 53 6.28 8.13 -6.72
C ARG A 53 7.80 8.15 -6.80
N TYR A 54 8.39 7.43 -7.76
CA TYR A 54 9.84 7.40 -7.95
C TYR A 54 10.40 8.82 -8.14
N PHE A 55 9.79 9.61 -9.02
CA PHE A 55 10.21 10.99 -9.26
C PHE A 55 9.96 11.91 -8.07
N PHE A 56 8.83 11.75 -7.38
CA PHE A 56 8.52 12.50 -6.16
C PHE A 56 9.56 12.23 -5.06
N GLU A 57 9.92 10.96 -4.84
CA GLU A 57 10.90 10.60 -3.83
C GLU A 57 12.27 11.22 -4.10
N LEU A 58 12.67 11.29 -5.37
CA LEU A 58 13.94 11.88 -5.80
C LEU A 58 13.92 13.42 -5.72
N TYR A 59 12.95 14.05 -6.38
CA TYR A 59 12.98 15.50 -6.63
C TYR A 59 12.26 16.34 -5.58
N VAL A 60 11.38 15.74 -4.77
CA VAL A 60 10.60 16.46 -3.76
C VAL A 60 10.95 16.00 -2.35
N ALA A 61 10.78 14.71 -2.06
CA ALA A 61 10.92 14.21 -0.70
C ALA A 61 12.37 14.27 -0.19
N THR A 62 13.35 13.99 -1.03
CA THR A 62 14.78 14.05 -0.66
C THR A 62 15.25 15.47 -0.31
N PRO A 63 15.05 16.49 -1.16
CA PRO A 63 15.42 17.86 -0.80
C PRO A 63 14.61 18.38 0.40
N LEU A 64 13.33 18.02 0.51
CA LEU A 64 12.51 18.37 1.68
C LEU A 64 13.06 17.76 2.97
N ALA A 65 13.50 16.49 2.93
CA ALA A 65 14.14 15.84 4.07
C ALA A 65 15.44 16.57 4.48
N ALA A 66 16.22 17.03 3.51
CA ALA A 66 17.44 17.81 3.76
C ALA A 66 17.10 19.18 4.39
N LEU A 67 16.08 19.87 3.88
CA LEU A 67 15.61 21.15 4.42
C LEU A 67 15.14 21.01 5.88
N LEU A 68 14.40 19.94 6.19
CA LEU A 68 13.94 19.62 7.54
C LEU A 68 15.02 18.98 8.44
N ASN A 69 16.25 18.91 7.94
CA ASN A 69 17.41 18.37 8.67
C ASN A 69 17.20 16.92 9.16
N VAL A 70 16.54 16.09 8.34
CA VAL A 70 16.33 14.66 8.59
C VAL A 70 17.66 13.93 8.42
N LYS A 71 18.41 13.81 9.52
CA LYS A 71 19.73 13.16 9.53
C LYS A 71 19.60 11.65 9.68
N GLU A 72 20.15 10.90 8.72
CA GLU A 72 20.32 9.46 8.88
C GLU A 72 21.44 9.21 9.90
N LYS A 73 21.15 8.42 10.94
CA LYS A 73 22.19 7.98 11.87
C LYS A 73 23.11 7.00 11.14
N THR A 74 24.38 7.33 10.98
CA THR A 74 25.37 6.42 10.39
C THR A 74 25.51 5.18 11.28
N ARG A 75 25.08 4.02 10.76
CA ARG A 75 25.16 2.74 11.45
C ARG A 75 26.31 1.94 10.85
N LEU A 76 27.29 1.60 11.68
CA LEU A 76 28.42 0.76 11.28
C LEU A 76 27.90 -0.62 10.84
N ARG A 77 28.38 -1.07 9.68
CA ARG A 77 28.09 -2.41 9.16
C ARG A 77 28.78 -3.48 10.02
N ALA A 78 28.14 -4.62 10.18
CA ALA A 78 28.78 -5.79 10.76
C ALA A 78 29.85 -6.30 9.77
N PRO A 79 31.07 -6.64 10.23
CA PRO A 79 32.08 -7.23 9.37
C PRO A 79 31.59 -8.62 8.88
N PRO A 80 31.99 -9.06 7.68
CA PRO A 80 31.54 -10.35 7.15
C PRO A 80 32.03 -11.50 8.05
N ASN A 81 31.10 -12.36 8.49
CA ASN A 81 31.40 -13.58 9.22
C ASN A 81 30.32 -14.62 8.93
N ALA A 82 30.67 -15.68 8.20
CA ALA A 82 29.72 -16.69 7.73
C ALA A 82 29.04 -17.45 8.88
N THR A 83 29.80 -17.80 9.93
CA THR A 83 29.29 -18.52 11.10
C THR A 83 28.23 -17.71 11.84
N LEU A 84 28.52 -16.43 12.12
CA LEU A 84 27.58 -15.55 12.82
C LEU A 84 26.35 -15.21 11.96
N GLU A 85 26.52 -15.03 10.64
CA GLU A 85 25.42 -14.77 9.72
C GLU A 85 24.50 -16.00 9.60
N HIS A 86 25.07 -17.20 9.51
CA HIS A 86 24.29 -18.44 9.48
C HIS A 86 23.41 -18.57 10.73
N PHE A 87 23.98 -18.36 11.92
CA PHE A 87 23.20 -18.37 13.16
C PHE A 87 22.13 -17.27 13.17
N TYR A 88 22.46 -16.06 12.71
CA TYR A 88 21.54 -14.92 12.67
C TYR A 88 20.28 -15.20 11.84
N GLN A 89 20.44 -15.92 10.72
CA GLN A 89 19.36 -16.24 9.80
C GLN A 89 18.52 -17.45 10.24
N THR A 90 19.13 -18.42 10.95
CA THR A 90 18.49 -19.71 11.27
C THR A 90 17.99 -19.81 12.71
N SER A 91 18.79 -19.40 13.69
CA SER A 91 18.51 -19.62 15.11
C SER A 91 17.89 -18.40 15.79
N GLY A 92 18.39 -17.19 15.48
CA GLY A 92 17.81 -15.98 16.03
C GLY A 92 18.71 -14.75 16.01
N LYS A 93 18.09 -13.59 16.22
CA LYS A 93 18.77 -12.28 16.17
C LYS A 93 19.45 -11.88 17.49
N GLN A 94 19.15 -12.56 18.58
CA GLN A 94 19.63 -12.26 19.94
C GLN A 94 20.13 -13.56 20.61
N PRO A 95 21.43 -13.88 20.49
CA PRO A 95 21.99 -15.08 21.10
C PRO A 95 22.00 -14.96 22.64
N LYS A 96 21.74 -16.07 23.32
CA LYS A 96 21.91 -16.23 24.78
C LYS A 96 23.39 -16.42 25.12
N GLN A 97 23.75 -16.28 26.40
CA GLN A 97 25.17 -16.36 26.84
C GLN A 97 25.87 -17.66 26.38
N VAL A 98 25.20 -18.81 26.52
CA VAL A 98 25.74 -20.11 26.09
C VAL A 98 26.03 -20.15 24.58
N GLU A 99 25.16 -19.53 23.78
CA GLU A 99 25.31 -19.46 22.32
C GLU A 99 26.43 -18.48 21.94
N VAL A 100 26.60 -17.37 22.68
CA VAL A 100 27.71 -16.43 22.49
C VAL A 100 29.05 -17.15 22.71
N ASP A 101 29.16 -17.99 23.74
CA ASP A 101 30.39 -18.73 24.04
C ASP A 101 30.70 -19.77 22.95
N LEU A 102 29.67 -20.47 22.44
CA LEU A 102 29.81 -21.42 21.32
C LEU A 102 30.27 -20.70 20.04
N LEU A 103 29.59 -19.60 19.68
CA LEU A 103 29.90 -18.82 18.49
C LEU A 103 31.27 -18.16 18.59
N SER A 104 31.69 -17.76 19.79
CA SER A 104 33.04 -17.24 20.06
C SER A 104 34.10 -18.27 19.68
N ARG A 105 33.92 -19.53 20.11
CA ARG A 105 34.83 -20.64 19.77
C ARG A 105 34.83 -20.94 18.27
N GLN A 106 33.67 -20.98 17.63
CA GLN A 106 33.54 -21.31 16.21
C GLN A 106 34.03 -20.20 15.26
N SER A 107 33.92 -18.94 15.65
CA SER A 107 34.28 -17.79 14.81
C SER A 107 35.68 -17.25 15.07
N GLY A 108 36.37 -17.73 16.11
CA GLY A 108 37.67 -17.21 16.55
C GLY A 108 37.60 -15.79 17.14
N LEU A 109 36.40 -15.29 17.44
CA LEU A 109 36.16 -13.96 18.00
C LEU A 109 35.95 -14.06 19.51
N SER A 110 36.30 -13.02 20.26
CA SER A 110 35.90 -12.92 21.67
C SER A 110 34.38 -12.78 21.83
N GLY A 111 33.81 -13.22 22.96
CA GLY A 111 32.38 -13.05 23.24
C GLY A 111 31.88 -11.61 23.05
N ARG A 112 32.66 -10.61 23.48
CA ARG A 112 32.34 -9.18 23.25
C ARG A 112 32.30 -8.80 21.77
N GLN A 113 33.17 -9.37 20.94
CA GLN A 113 33.16 -9.13 19.49
C GLN A 113 31.94 -9.77 18.84
N VAL A 114 31.54 -10.97 19.28
CA VAL A 114 30.30 -11.63 18.84
C VAL A 114 29.09 -10.78 19.19
N GLU A 115 28.93 -10.36 20.44
CA GLU A 115 27.82 -9.49 20.86
C GLU A 115 27.77 -8.17 20.06
N ARG A 116 28.94 -7.54 19.85
CA ARG A 116 29.07 -6.32 19.06
C ARG A 116 28.68 -6.55 17.61
N TRP A 117 29.04 -7.69 17.04
CA TRP A 117 28.65 -8.10 15.69
C TRP A 117 27.13 -8.22 15.58
N PHE A 118 26.48 -8.96 16.49
CA PHE A 118 25.02 -9.11 16.50
C PHE A 118 24.29 -7.78 16.66
N ARG A 119 24.80 -6.89 17.53
CA ARG A 119 24.25 -5.54 17.70
C ARG A 119 24.35 -4.72 16.40
N ARG A 120 25.50 -4.77 15.70
CA ARG A 120 25.68 -4.09 14.41
C ARG A 120 24.78 -4.70 13.33
N ARG A 121 24.69 -6.02 13.25
CA ARG A 121 23.85 -6.74 12.29
C ARG A 121 22.36 -6.41 12.44
N ARG A 122 21.85 -6.38 13.68
CA ARG A 122 20.49 -5.90 13.99
C ARG A 122 20.29 -4.43 13.63
N ASN A 123 21.31 -3.59 13.77
CA ASN A 123 21.23 -2.18 13.39
C ASN A 123 21.25 -1.99 11.86
N GLN A 124 21.86 -2.89 11.10
CA GLN A 124 21.80 -2.89 9.63
C GLN A 124 20.40 -3.24 9.10
N ASP A 125 19.70 -4.16 9.77
CA ASP A 125 18.30 -4.51 9.44
C ASP A 125 17.32 -3.36 9.67
N ARG A 126 17.71 -2.35 10.47
CA ARG A 126 16.82 -1.24 10.75
C ARG A 126 16.65 -0.39 9.48
N PRO A 127 15.41 -0.09 9.08
CA PRO A 127 15.15 0.79 7.95
C PRO A 127 15.81 2.17 8.13
N SER A 128 16.15 2.79 7.00
CA SER A 128 16.64 4.16 6.92
C SER A 128 15.52 5.13 7.34
N LEU A 129 15.87 6.14 8.15
CA LEU A 129 14.98 7.25 8.46
C LEU A 129 14.59 8.03 7.21
N LEU A 130 15.54 8.28 6.31
CA LEU A 130 15.27 8.94 5.03
C LEU A 130 14.27 8.14 4.18
N LYS A 131 14.43 6.81 4.11
CA LYS A 131 13.46 5.95 3.41
C LYS A 131 12.05 6.07 4.00
N LYS A 132 11.93 6.01 5.33
CA LYS A 132 10.64 6.21 6.02
C LYS A 132 10.04 7.59 5.75
N PHE A 133 10.87 8.63 5.74
CA PHE A 133 10.42 10.00 5.47
C PHE A 133 9.86 10.10 4.06
N ARG A 134 10.59 9.59 3.06
CA ARG A 134 10.13 9.54 1.66
C ARG A 134 8.77 8.84 1.53
N GLU A 135 8.66 7.62 2.07
CA GLU A 135 7.41 6.86 2.07
C GLU A 135 6.25 7.59 2.75
N ALA A 136 6.50 8.20 3.91
CA ALA A 136 5.48 8.94 4.66
C ALA A 136 5.05 10.22 3.94
N SER A 137 6.00 10.97 3.38
CA SER A 137 5.73 12.20 2.63
C SER A 137 4.92 11.94 1.36
N TRP A 138 5.21 10.86 0.63
CA TRP A 138 4.44 10.46 -0.55
C TRP A 138 2.97 10.19 -0.19
N ARG A 139 2.74 9.36 0.83
CA ARG A 139 1.38 9.04 1.30
C ARG A 139 0.66 10.30 1.80
N PHE A 140 1.35 11.14 2.57
CA PHE A 140 0.79 12.41 3.06
C PHE A 140 0.36 13.32 1.90
N THR A 141 1.24 13.55 0.92
CA THR A 141 0.94 14.40 -0.23
C THR A 141 -0.24 13.86 -1.03
N TYR A 142 -0.26 12.55 -1.30
CA TYR A 142 -1.39 11.93 -1.99
C TYR A 142 -2.70 12.12 -1.21
N TYR A 143 -2.74 11.76 0.08
CA TYR A 143 -3.98 11.84 0.87
C TYR A 143 -4.44 13.29 1.07
N LEU A 144 -3.53 14.26 1.12
CA LEU A 144 -3.88 15.68 1.13
C LEU A 144 -4.55 16.10 -0.18
N ILE A 145 -3.98 15.73 -1.32
CA ILE A 145 -4.56 16.01 -2.64
C ILE A 145 -5.93 15.32 -2.78
N ALA A 146 -6.03 14.04 -2.40
CA ALA A 146 -7.26 13.28 -2.44
C ALA A 146 -8.33 13.91 -1.56
N PHE A 147 -7.99 14.37 -0.36
CA PHE A 147 -8.93 15.09 0.51
C PHE A 147 -9.47 16.37 -0.14
N VAL A 148 -8.60 17.22 -0.68
CA VAL A 148 -9.02 18.46 -1.36
C VAL A 148 -9.87 18.15 -2.60
N ALA A 149 -9.47 17.15 -3.40
CA ALA A 149 -10.22 16.73 -4.57
C ALA A 149 -11.59 16.15 -4.17
N GLY A 150 -11.66 15.34 -3.12
CA GLY A 150 -12.90 14.77 -2.59
C GLY A 150 -13.88 15.84 -2.16
N MET A 151 -13.41 16.87 -1.45
CA MET A 151 -14.21 18.06 -1.14
C MET A 151 -14.71 18.76 -2.41
N ALA A 152 -13.82 18.99 -3.38
CA ALA A 152 -14.16 19.69 -4.62
C ALA A 152 -15.21 18.95 -5.48
N VAL A 153 -15.16 17.62 -5.56
CA VAL A 153 -16.11 16.83 -6.37
C VAL A 153 -17.44 16.54 -5.67
N THR A 154 -17.54 16.84 -4.36
CA THR A 154 -18.74 16.58 -3.57
C THR A 154 -19.46 17.84 -3.11
N VAL A 155 -18.77 18.98 -2.93
CA VAL A 155 -19.36 20.19 -2.33
C VAL A 155 -20.57 20.75 -3.09
N ASP A 156 -20.61 20.61 -4.41
CA ASP A 156 -21.71 21.07 -5.26
C ASP A 156 -22.88 20.06 -5.31
N LYS A 157 -22.76 18.93 -4.60
CA LYS A 157 -23.72 17.84 -4.66
C LYS A 157 -24.69 17.89 -3.49
N PRO A 158 -25.96 17.52 -3.70
CA PRO A 158 -26.98 17.65 -2.67
C PRO A 158 -26.75 16.68 -1.49
N TRP A 159 -26.11 15.52 -1.72
CA TRP A 159 -25.74 14.57 -0.67
C TRP A 159 -24.60 15.05 0.24
N PHE A 160 -23.88 16.11 -0.12
CA PHE A 160 -22.92 16.73 0.79
C PHE A 160 -23.61 17.38 1.98
N TYR A 161 -24.85 17.86 1.79
CA TYR A 161 -25.63 18.54 2.82
C TYR A 161 -26.75 17.65 3.41
N ASP A 162 -27.27 16.70 2.63
CA ASP A 162 -28.26 15.72 3.09
C ASP A 162 -27.95 14.31 2.57
N LEU A 163 -27.39 13.47 3.44
CA LEU A 163 -27.00 12.10 3.11
C LEU A 163 -28.16 11.21 2.62
N ARG A 164 -29.41 11.56 2.91
CA ARG A 164 -30.57 10.79 2.40
C ARG A 164 -30.62 10.80 0.87
N LYS A 165 -30.12 11.87 0.25
CA LYS A 165 -30.10 12.05 -1.20
C LYS A 165 -29.11 11.14 -1.93
N VAL A 166 -28.19 10.49 -1.21
CA VAL A 166 -27.34 9.41 -1.78
C VAL A 166 -28.22 8.27 -2.30
N TRP A 167 -29.34 8.00 -1.63
CA TRP A 167 -30.20 6.85 -1.93
C TRP A 167 -31.30 7.17 -2.95
N GLU A 168 -31.44 8.44 -3.37
CA GLU A 168 -32.44 8.83 -4.36
C GLU A 168 -32.13 8.17 -5.71
N GLY A 169 -33.08 7.36 -6.21
CA GLY A 169 -32.92 6.63 -7.45
C GLY A 169 -32.09 5.35 -7.36
N TYR A 170 -31.59 4.97 -6.18
CA TYR A 170 -30.94 3.67 -5.98
C TYR A 170 -31.93 2.52 -6.27
N PRO A 171 -31.53 1.43 -6.94
CA PRO A 171 -30.17 1.09 -7.41
C PRO A 171 -29.81 1.65 -8.80
N ILE A 172 -30.73 2.32 -9.49
CA ILE A 172 -30.55 2.77 -10.88
C ILE A 172 -30.04 4.23 -10.91
N GLN A 173 -28.75 4.39 -10.65
CA GLN A 173 -28.08 5.69 -10.63
C GLN A 173 -27.05 5.79 -11.76
N SER A 174 -27.05 6.92 -12.47
CA SER A 174 -26.02 7.21 -13.46
C SER A 174 -24.74 7.62 -12.75
N ILE A 175 -23.60 7.14 -13.26
CA ILE A 175 -22.28 7.59 -12.85
C ILE A 175 -22.09 9.07 -13.17
N ILE A 176 -21.54 9.78 -12.21
CA ILE A 176 -21.08 11.16 -12.37
C ILE A 176 -19.58 11.13 -12.72
N PRO A 177 -19.14 11.75 -13.82
CA PRO A 177 -17.74 11.67 -14.26
C PRO A 177 -16.70 12.10 -13.22
N SER A 178 -17.01 13.12 -12.40
CA SER A 178 -16.10 13.57 -11.35
C SER A 178 -15.91 12.52 -10.25
N GLN A 179 -16.99 11.82 -9.87
CA GLN A 179 -16.94 10.75 -8.88
C GLN A 179 -16.27 9.51 -9.45
N TYR A 180 -16.56 9.17 -10.71
CA TYR A 180 -15.89 8.08 -11.42
C TYR A 180 -14.37 8.23 -11.37
N TRP A 181 -13.84 9.36 -11.82
CA TRP A 181 -12.39 9.56 -11.84
C TRP A 181 -11.81 9.64 -10.43
N TYR A 182 -12.53 10.20 -9.48
CA TYR A 182 -12.11 10.20 -8.07
C TYR A 182 -11.90 8.76 -7.57
N TYR A 183 -12.89 7.88 -7.75
CA TYR A 183 -12.78 6.47 -7.35
C TYR A 183 -11.75 5.68 -8.15
N MET A 184 -11.67 5.88 -9.47
CA MET A 184 -10.67 5.19 -10.31
C MET A 184 -9.24 5.56 -9.90
N ILE A 185 -8.98 6.84 -9.63
CA ILE A 185 -7.68 7.31 -9.14
C ILE A 185 -7.39 6.77 -7.75
N GLU A 186 -8.39 6.76 -6.86
CA GLU A 186 -8.26 6.22 -5.50
C GLU A 186 -7.88 4.74 -5.51
N LEU A 187 -8.63 3.92 -6.24
CA LEU A 187 -8.37 2.50 -6.40
C LEU A 187 -6.99 2.25 -7.03
N SER A 188 -6.59 3.02 -8.04
CA SER A 188 -5.27 2.94 -8.66
C SER A 188 -4.14 3.21 -7.67
N PHE A 189 -4.32 4.18 -6.77
CA PHE A 189 -3.34 4.46 -5.74
C PHE A 189 -3.21 3.30 -4.76
N TYR A 190 -4.31 2.70 -4.31
CA TYR A 190 -4.27 1.53 -3.43
C TYR A 190 -3.62 0.31 -4.10
N TRP A 191 -3.85 0.08 -5.39
CA TRP A 191 -3.09 -0.90 -6.18
C TRP A 191 -1.59 -0.61 -6.17
N SER A 192 -1.20 0.65 -6.35
CA SER A 192 0.23 1.04 -6.32
C SER A 192 0.87 0.78 -4.95
N LEU A 193 0.12 0.99 -3.86
CA LEU A 193 0.57 0.65 -2.50
C LEU A 193 0.73 -0.86 -2.33
N LEU A 194 -0.20 -1.66 -2.86
CA LEU A 194 -0.11 -3.11 -2.82
C LEU A 194 1.09 -3.64 -3.63
N PHE A 195 1.36 -3.09 -4.82
CA PHE A 195 2.52 -3.48 -5.64
C PHE A 195 3.85 -3.11 -4.97
N SER A 196 3.92 -1.95 -4.32
CA SER A 196 5.15 -1.48 -3.68
C SER A 196 5.41 -2.08 -2.29
N ILE A 197 4.43 -2.77 -1.68
CA ILE A 197 4.47 -3.23 -0.29
C ILE A 197 5.65 -4.14 0.06
N ALA A 198 6.11 -4.94 -0.91
CA ALA A 198 7.26 -5.84 -0.73
C ALA A 198 8.59 -5.08 -0.66
N SER A 199 8.66 -3.91 -1.30
CA SER A 199 9.85 -3.07 -1.37
C SER A 199 9.86 -1.98 -0.29
N ASP A 200 8.69 -1.58 0.21
CA ASP A 200 8.51 -0.60 1.29
C ASP A 200 9.12 -1.07 2.61
N VAL A 201 9.31 -0.14 3.56
CA VAL A 201 9.74 -0.50 4.92
C VAL A 201 8.72 -1.42 5.58
N LYS A 202 9.10 -2.69 5.74
CA LYS A 202 8.30 -3.68 6.44
C LYS A 202 8.06 -3.26 7.89
N ARG A 203 6.78 -3.07 8.22
CA ARG A 203 6.32 -2.73 9.58
C ARG A 203 6.00 -4.00 10.38
N LYS A 204 5.72 -3.85 11.67
CA LYS A 204 5.40 -5.00 12.55
C LYS A 204 4.04 -5.61 12.21
N ASP A 205 3.13 -4.75 11.76
CA ASP A 205 1.75 -4.97 11.32
C ASP A 205 1.65 -5.28 9.82
N PHE A 206 2.64 -5.96 9.25
CA PHE A 206 2.70 -6.17 7.80
C PHE A 206 1.54 -7.00 7.25
N LYS A 207 1.09 -8.02 8.00
CA LYS A 207 -0.01 -8.90 7.55
C LYS A 207 -1.34 -8.14 7.58
N GLU A 208 -1.55 -7.39 8.65
CA GLU A 208 -2.69 -6.53 8.88
C GLU A 208 -2.75 -5.44 7.80
N GLN A 209 -1.60 -4.86 7.43
CA GLN A 209 -1.51 -3.90 6.34
C GLN A 209 -1.95 -4.52 5.00
N ILE A 210 -1.49 -5.73 4.65
CA ILE A 210 -1.92 -6.42 3.42
C ILE A 210 -3.44 -6.64 3.43
N ILE A 211 -3.97 -7.21 4.52
CA ILE A 211 -5.40 -7.49 4.64
C ILE A 211 -6.21 -6.20 4.50
N HIS A 212 -5.76 -5.12 5.14
CA HIS A 212 -6.40 -3.81 5.04
C HIS A 212 -6.41 -3.26 3.60
N HIS A 213 -5.30 -3.39 2.85
CA HIS A 213 -5.25 -2.90 1.47
C HIS A 213 -6.16 -3.73 0.57
N VAL A 214 -6.17 -5.05 0.72
CA VAL A 214 -7.08 -5.95 -0.03
C VAL A 214 -8.53 -5.62 0.30
N ALA A 215 -8.88 -5.44 1.58
CA ALA A 215 -10.24 -5.07 1.97
C ALA A 215 -10.66 -3.70 1.38
N THR A 216 -9.77 -2.72 1.40
CA THR A 216 -10.04 -1.38 0.84
C THR A 216 -10.24 -1.44 -0.68
N ILE A 217 -9.41 -2.22 -1.39
CA ILE A 217 -9.54 -2.44 -2.84
C ILE A 217 -10.85 -3.15 -3.21
N ILE A 218 -11.36 -4.04 -2.35
CA ILE A 218 -12.65 -4.72 -2.58
C ILE A 218 -13.84 -3.80 -2.30
N LEU A 219 -13.70 -2.84 -1.38
CA LEU A 219 -14.77 -1.90 -1.01
C LEU A 219 -14.89 -0.72 -1.98
N LEU A 220 -13.80 -0.36 -2.66
CA LEU A 220 -13.74 0.68 -3.69
C LEU A 220 -14.14 0.12 -5.06
#